data_AF-A0A2I0KAV2-F1
#
_entry.id   AF-A0A2I0KAV2-F1
#
_cell.length_a   1.000
_cell.length_b   1.000
_cell.length_c   1.000
_cell.angle_alpha   90.00
_cell.angle_beta   90.00
_cell.angle_gamma   90.00
#
_symmetry.space_group_name_H-M   'P 1'
#
loop_
_entity.id
_entity.type
_entity.pdbx_description
1 polymer ?
#
loop_
_entity_poly.entity_id
_entity_poly.type
_entity_poly.pdbx_seq_one_letter_code
_entity_poly.pdbx_strand_id
1 'polypeptide(L)'
;VKLAHGLLSGKYSVPAMKEEDNADSAKDKQEGIPPRMFKTVIAASHPEFSTMRQQDALEFFLHFLDQVERSNGGNPELDPSRSFKFGIEDRILCPSGRVAYNKRLDYILSLNIPLHEATNKEELKAFDKLKAERASEGKAPSNDEIVRPRVPLEACLASFSAPEEVQDFYSTALKAKTTAI
;
A
#
# COMPACT_ATOMS: atom_id res chain seq x y z
N VAL A 1 -19.84 19.42 2.43
CA VAL A 1 -19.54 19.11 1.02
C VAL A 1 -19.49 17.60 0.85
N LYS A 2 -20.27 17.01 -0.06
CA LYS A 2 -20.09 15.60 -0.45
C LYS A 2 -18.74 15.50 -1.17
N LEU A 3 -17.83 14.67 -0.67
CA LEU A 3 -16.41 14.66 -1.05
C LEU A 3 -16.20 14.60 -2.57
N ALA A 4 -16.87 13.66 -3.25
CA ALA A 4 -16.77 13.49 -4.70
C ALA A 4 -17.16 14.75 -5.49
N HIS A 5 -18.26 15.43 -5.12
CA HIS A 5 -18.65 16.67 -5.78
C HIS A 5 -17.61 17.77 -5.55
N GLY A 6 -17.07 17.87 -4.33
CA GLY A 6 -16.00 18.83 -4.05
C GLY A 6 -14.79 18.62 -4.96
N LEU A 7 -14.33 17.37 -5.09
CA LEU A 7 -13.15 17.02 -5.89
C LEU A 7 -13.37 17.21 -7.40
N LEU A 8 -14.56 16.90 -7.92
CA LEU A 8 -14.82 16.85 -9.36
C LEU A 8 -15.46 18.14 -9.92
N SER A 9 -16.05 18.98 -9.08
CA SER A 9 -16.81 20.16 -9.56
C SER A 9 -15.96 21.36 -10.00
N GLY A 10 -14.66 21.37 -9.71
CA GLY A 10 -13.77 22.50 -9.99
C GLY A 10 -13.96 23.73 -9.09
N LYS A 11 -15.00 23.77 -8.25
CA LYS A 11 -15.31 24.90 -7.35
C LYS A 11 -14.19 25.24 -6.38
N TYR A 12 -13.40 24.24 -5.99
CA TYR A 12 -12.29 24.36 -5.04
C TYR A 12 -10.92 24.38 -5.75
N SER A 13 -10.91 24.48 -7.08
CA SER A 13 -9.69 24.47 -7.91
C SER A 13 -9.16 25.88 -8.22
N VAL A 14 -9.75 26.91 -7.60
CA VAL A 14 -9.43 28.31 -7.85
C VAL A 14 -8.48 28.81 -6.75
N PRO A 15 -7.36 29.49 -7.08
CA PRO A 15 -6.49 30.13 -6.10
C PRO A 15 -7.26 31.20 -5.32
N ALA A 16 -6.91 31.40 -4.04
CA ALA A 16 -7.46 32.51 -3.27
C ALA A 16 -7.09 33.84 -3.95
N MET A 17 -8.09 34.70 -4.20
CA MET A 17 -7.85 36.04 -4.76
C MET A 17 -7.07 36.87 -3.74
N LYS A 18 -6.04 37.57 -4.21
CA LYS A 18 -5.26 38.51 -3.40
C LYS A 18 -6.17 39.65 -2.96
N GLU A 19 -6.35 39.85 -1.66
CA GLU A 19 -6.70 41.18 -1.16
C GLU A 19 -5.44 42.05 -1.31
N GLU A 20 -5.59 43.24 -1.90
CA GLU A 20 -4.50 44.04 -2.50
C GLU A 20 -3.48 44.67 -1.52
N ASP A 21 -3.38 44.23 -0.25
CA ASP A 21 -2.69 45.02 0.78
C ASP A 21 -1.49 44.36 1.51
N ASN A 22 -0.91 43.26 1.02
CA ASN A 22 0.38 42.80 1.57
C ASN A 22 1.26 42.07 0.56
N ALA A 23 2.24 42.80 0.02
CA ALA A 23 3.14 42.34 -1.04
C ALA A 23 4.27 41.40 -0.58
N ASP A 24 4.28 40.84 0.64
CA ASP A 24 5.50 40.21 1.14
C ASP A 24 5.38 38.98 2.07
N SER A 25 4.26 38.24 2.08
CA SER A 25 4.28 36.95 2.79
C SER A 25 3.28 35.90 2.31
N ALA A 26 3.80 34.68 2.20
CA ALA A 26 3.13 33.39 2.07
C ALA A 26 2.58 33.02 0.68
N LYS A 27 3.39 32.20 -0.02
CA LYS A 27 3.02 31.23 -1.08
C LYS A 27 1.50 31.04 -1.23
N ASP A 28 0.99 31.33 -2.43
CA ASP A 28 -0.38 31.08 -2.88
C ASP A 28 -0.83 29.66 -2.50
N LYS A 29 -1.48 29.50 -1.34
CA LYS A 29 -2.04 28.22 -0.91
C LYS A 29 -3.50 28.19 -1.34
N GLN A 30 -3.79 27.31 -2.29
CA GLN A 30 -5.15 26.98 -2.67
C GLN A 30 -5.92 26.46 -1.45
N GLU A 31 -7.07 27.05 -1.15
CA GLU A 31 -7.94 26.62 -0.06
C GLU A 31 -8.63 25.31 -0.48
N GLY A 32 -8.12 24.19 0.04
CA GLY A 32 -8.63 22.85 -0.28
C GLY A 32 -9.96 22.53 0.40
N ILE A 33 -10.45 21.29 0.20
CA ILE A 33 -11.68 20.82 0.82
C ILE A 33 -11.35 20.12 2.15
N PRO A 34 -11.91 20.56 3.30
CA PRO A 34 -11.76 19.84 4.55
C PRO A 34 -12.79 18.68 4.65
N PRO A 35 -12.39 17.39 4.54
CA PRO A 35 -13.33 16.27 4.45
C PRO A 35 -13.80 15.78 5.84
N ARG A 36 -14.12 16.71 6.76
CA ARG A 36 -14.43 16.38 8.17
C ARG A 36 -15.59 15.40 8.30
N MET A 37 -16.69 15.65 7.59
CA MET A 37 -17.86 14.76 7.61
C MET A 37 -17.55 13.37 7.06
N PHE A 38 -16.76 13.29 5.98
CA PHE A 38 -16.36 12.01 5.40
C PHE A 38 -15.55 11.20 6.40
N LYS A 39 -14.55 11.84 7.05
CA LYS A 39 -13.78 11.20 8.11
C LYS A 39 -14.70 10.69 9.23
N THR A 40 -15.62 11.52 9.73
CA THR A 40 -16.53 11.11 10.80
C THR A 40 -17.36 9.88 10.42
N VAL A 41 -17.89 9.81 9.19
CA VAL A 41 -18.73 8.69 8.75
C VAL A 41 -17.92 7.42 8.56
N ILE A 42 -16.80 7.47 7.84
CA ILE A 42 -15.98 6.27 7.57
C ILE A 42 -15.28 5.77 8.83
N ALA A 43 -14.86 6.66 9.73
CA ALA A 43 -14.12 6.28 10.93
C ALA A 43 -15.00 5.94 12.15
N ALA A 44 -16.32 6.14 12.09
CA ALA A 44 -17.22 6.07 13.25
C ALA A 44 -17.12 4.77 14.06
N SER A 45 -16.81 3.65 13.40
CA SER A 45 -16.75 2.32 14.01
C SER A 45 -15.35 1.71 14.05
N HIS A 46 -14.29 2.47 13.72
CA HIS A 46 -12.92 1.95 13.68
C HIS A 46 -12.05 2.57 14.78
N PRO A 47 -11.52 1.78 15.73
CA PRO A 47 -10.71 2.28 16.84
C PRO A 47 -9.55 3.15 16.38
N GLU A 48 -8.84 2.73 15.33
CA GLU A 48 -7.65 3.46 14.86
C GLU A 48 -8.00 4.72 14.06
N PHE A 49 -8.88 4.63 13.04
CA PHE A 49 -9.25 5.76 12.19
C PHE A 49 -10.08 6.85 12.89
N SER A 50 -10.71 6.53 14.03
CA SER A 50 -11.39 7.52 14.87
C SER A 50 -10.40 8.52 15.50
N THR A 51 -9.12 8.12 15.63
CA THR A 51 -8.07 8.96 16.20
C THR A 51 -7.55 10.00 15.20
N MET A 52 -6.66 10.88 15.68
CA MET A 52 -5.91 11.85 14.86
C MET A 52 -4.45 11.44 14.67
N ARG A 53 -4.11 10.17 14.93
CA ARG A 53 -2.74 9.65 14.78
C ARG A 53 -2.41 9.39 13.32
N GLN A 54 -1.13 9.14 13.03
CA GLN A 54 -0.70 8.57 11.75
C GLN A 54 -1.28 7.16 11.62
N GLN A 55 -1.69 6.79 10.41
CA GLN A 55 -2.40 5.56 10.10
C GLN A 55 -1.82 4.94 8.84
N ASP A 56 -1.97 3.61 8.71
CA ASP A 56 -1.58 2.90 7.51
C ASP A 56 -2.57 3.14 6.37
N ALA A 57 -2.06 3.42 5.17
CA ALA A 57 -2.88 3.74 4.01
C ALA A 57 -3.59 2.50 3.42
N LEU A 58 -2.94 1.34 3.49
CA LEU A 58 -3.48 0.08 2.99
C LEU A 58 -4.63 -0.39 3.88
N GLU A 59 -4.45 -0.30 5.20
CA GLU A 59 -5.48 -0.62 6.18
C GLU A 59 -6.71 0.28 5.99
N PHE A 60 -6.48 1.59 5.82
CA PHE A 60 -7.57 2.53 5.53
C PHE A 60 -8.29 2.20 4.22
N PHE A 61 -7.55 1.80 3.18
CA PHE A 61 -8.13 1.41 1.90
C PHE A 61 -9.01 0.16 2.02
N LEU A 62 -8.54 -0.88 2.70
CA LEU A 62 -9.33 -2.10 2.95
C LEU A 62 -10.58 -1.80 3.77
N HIS A 63 -10.45 -1.05 4.86
CA HIS A 63 -11.59 -0.63 5.66
C HIS A 63 -12.60 0.18 4.84
N PHE A 64 -12.12 1.08 3.97
CA PHE A 64 -12.97 1.84 3.07
C PHE A 64 -13.72 0.95 2.08
N LEU A 65 -13.05 -0.03 1.45
CA LEU A 65 -13.69 -1.01 0.57
C LEU A 65 -14.77 -1.81 1.31
N ASP A 66 -14.49 -2.27 2.53
CA ASP A 66 -15.46 -2.99 3.35
C ASP A 66 -16.71 -2.15 3.65
N GLN A 67 -16.55 -0.86 3.95
CA GLN A 67 -17.70 0.04 4.15
C GLN A 67 -18.52 0.22 2.87
N VAL A 68 -17.85 0.32 1.72
CA VAL A 68 -18.50 0.45 0.41
C VAL A 68 -19.26 -0.83 0.06
N GLU A 69 -18.65 -2.01 0.22
CA GLU A 69 -19.28 -3.31 -0.04
C GLU A 69 -20.52 -3.50 0.86
N ARG A 70 -20.42 -3.17 2.16
CA ARG A 70 -21.56 -3.19 3.10
C ARG A 70 -22.69 -2.25 2.69
N SER A 71 -22.35 -1.04 2.24
CA SER A 71 -23.35 -0.05 1.81
C SER A 71 -24.09 -0.46 0.53
N ASN A 72 -23.43 -1.23 -0.34
CA ASN A 72 -23.98 -1.71 -1.61
C ASN A 72 -24.51 -3.15 -1.55
N GLY A 73 -24.59 -3.77 -0.37
CA GLY A 73 -25.04 -5.17 -0.22
C GLY A 73 -26.46 -5.44 -0.77
N GLY A 74 -27.31 -4.41 -0.87
CA GLY A 74 -28.63 -4.51 -1.49
C GLY A 74 -28.63 -4.52 -3.01
N ASN A 75 -27.54 -4.09 -3.67
CA ASN A 75 -27.38 -4.17 -5.12
C ASN A 75 -25.91 -4.42 -5.50
N PRO A 76 -25.46 -5.70 -5.44
CA PRO A 76 -24.06 -6.06 -5.70
C PRO A 76 -23.60 -5.77 -7.14
N GLU A 77 -24.49 -5.55 -8.10
CA GLU A 77 -24.11 -5.21 -9.48
C GLU A 77 -23.60 -3.78 -9.61
N LEU A 78 -24.03 -2.88 -8.72
CA LEU A 78 -23.61 -1.49 -8.69
C LEU A 78 -22.44 -1.23 -7.73
N ASP A 79 -21.93 -2.27 -7.06
CA ASP A 79 -20.85 -2.12 -6.10
C ASP A 79 -19.51 -1.81 -6.81
N PRO A 80 -18.94 -0.59 -6.63
CA PRO A 80 -17.70 -0.22 -7.27
C PRO A 80 -16.50 -0.99 -6.70
N SER A 81 -16.59 -1.57 -5.49
CA SER A 81 -15.51 -2.33 -4.85
C SER A 81 -15.06 -3.54 -5.70
N ARG A 82 -15.99 -4.11 -6.47
CA ARG A 82 -15.77 -5.26 -7.36
C ARG A 82 -14.73 -4.97 -8.44
N SER A 83 -14.53 -3.71 -8.81
CA SER A 83 -13.51 -3.30 -9.80
C SER A 83 -12.08 -3.61 -9.33
N PHE A 84 -11.87 -3.75 -8.02
CA PHE A 84 -10.58 -4.07 -7.42
C PHE A 84 -10.42 -5.56 -7.11
N LYS A 85 -11.50 -6.36 -7.22
CA LYS A 85 -11.52 -7.75 -6.78
C LYS A 85 -10.92 -8.65 -7.86
N PHE A 86 -9.90 -9.43 -7.51
CA PHE A 86 -9.30 -10.42 -8.40
C PHE A 86 -9.13 -11.77 -7.70
N GLY A 87 -8.95 -12.83 -8.49
CA GLY A 87 -8.71 -14.17 -7.98
C GLY A 87 -7.23 -14.51 -7.99
N ILE A 88 -6.74 -15.06 -6.88
CA ILE A 88 -5.41 -15.65 -6.76
C ILE A 88 -5.58 -17.16 -6.67
N GLU A 89 -4.81 -17.90 -7.45
CA GLU A 89 -4.75 -19.37 -7.40
C GLU A 89 -3.39 -19.80 -6.85
N ASP A 90 -3.40 -20.44 -5.69
CA ASP A 90 -2.21 -21.03 -5.06
C ASP A 90 -2.14 -22.51 -5.46
N ARG A 91 -1.04 -22.91 -6.11
CA ARG A 91 -0.79 -24.30 -6.51
C ARG A 91 0.23 -24.91 -5.55
N ILE A 92 -0.15 -26.01 -4.90
CA ILE A 92 0.71 -26.77 -3.97
C ILE A 92 1.04 -28.12 -4.59
N LEU A 93 2.31 -28.42 -4.80
CA LEU A 93 2.86 -29.67 -5.30
C LEU A 93 3.49 -30.45 -4.15
N CYS A 94 2.95 -31.64 -3.89
CA CYS A 94 3.56 -32.61 -2.98
C CYS A 94 4.74 -33.34 -3.65
N PRO A 95 5.72 -33.81 -2.87
CA PRO A 95 6.78 -34.71 -3.37
C PRO A 95 6.26 -36.04 -3.96
N SER A 96 5.04 -36.44 -3.61
CA SER A 96 4.36 -37.60 -4.22
C SER A 96 3.88 -37.35 -5.66
N GLY A 97 4.07 -36.14 -6.20
CA GLY A 97 3.62 -35.74 -7.53
C GLY A 97 2.16 -35.28 -7.59
N ARG A 98 1.42 -35.31 -6.46
CA ARG A 98 0.05 -34.79 -6.40
C ARG A 98 0.04 -33.27 -6.25
N VAL A 99 -0.92 -32.62 -6.89
CA VAL A 99 -1.13 -31.17 -6.84
C VAL A 99 -2.46 -30.83 -6.20
N ALA A 100 -2.51 -29.72 -5.46
CA ALA A 100 -3.72 -29.09 -4.96
C ALA A 100 -3.76 -27.64 -5.44
N TYR A 101 -4.94 -27.15 -5.80
CA TYR A 101 -5.16 -25.77 -6.22
C TYR A 101 -6.15 -25.12 -5.26
N ASN A 102 -5.74 -24.04 -4.63
CA ASN A 102 -6.58 -23.23 -3.75
C ASN A 102 -6.85 -21.89 -4.42
N LYS A 103 -8.12 -21.47 -4.43
CA LYS A 103 -8.52 -20.18 -5.00
C LYS A 103 -8.97 -19.27 -3.87
N ARG A 104 -8.47 -18.04 -3.86
CA ARG A 104 -8.93 -16.97 -2.98
C ARG A 104 -9.22 -15.71 -3.78
N LEU A 105 -10.12 -14.89 -3.28
CA LEU A 105 -10.37 -13.56 -3.82
C LEU A 105 -9.61 -12.55 -2.97
N ASP A 106 -9.00 -11.58 -3.61
CA ASP A 106 -8.26 -10.51 -2.96
C ASP A 106 -8.54 -9.17 -3.64
N TYR A 107 -8.24 -8.08 -2.94
CA TYR A 107 -8.30 -6.70 -3.44
C TYR A 107 -6.90 -6.11 -3.65
N ILE A 108 -5.87 -6.69 -3.04
CA ILE A 108 -4.50 -6.15 -3.03
C ILE A 108 -3.50 -7.24 -3.41
N LEU A 109 -2.58 -6.91 -4.32
CA LEU A 109 -1.43 -7.74 -4.63
C LEU A 109 -0.23 -7.29 -3.80
N SER A 110 0.03 -7.98 -2.69
CA SER A 110 1.17 -7.69 -1.81
C SER A 110 2.47 -8.21 -2.44
N LEU A 111 3.31 -7.31 -2.93
CA LEU A 111 4.59 -7.62 -3.53
C LEU A 111 5.73 -7.46 -2.51
N ASN A 112 6.49 -8.53 -2.31
CA ASN A 112 7.75 -8.46 -1.57
C ASN A 112 8.79 -7.70 -2.39
N ILE A 113 9.60 -6.87 -1.73
CA ILE A 113 10.66 -6.11 -2.38
C ILE A 113 11.99 -6.85 -2.20
N PRO A 114 12.50 -7.57 -3.22
CA PRO A 114 13.77 -8.27 -3.13
C PRO A 114 14.93 -7.27 -3.14
N LEU A 115 15.37 -6.83 -1.95
CA LEU A 115 16.48 -5.87 -1.79
C LEU A 115 17.80 -6.37 -2.40
N HIS A 116 17.96 -7.69 -2.51
CA HIS A 116 19.11 -8.31 -3.15
C HIS A 116 19.12 -8.14 -4.68
N GLU A 117 18.02 -7.72 -5.31
CA GLU A 117 17.94 -7.40 -6.75
C GLU A 117 18.08 -5.89 -7.03
N ALA A 118 18.45 -5.09 -6.03
CA ALA A 118 18.69 -3.66 -6.24
C ALA A 118 19.79 -3.41 -7.28
N THR A 119 19.57 -2.45 -8.17
CA THR A 119 20.53 -2.10 -9.25
C THR A 119 21.67 -1.20 -8.76
N ASN A 120 21.45 -0.40 -7.72
CA ASN A 120 22.40 0.59 -7.21
C ASN A 120 23.14 0.15 -5.93
N LYS A 121 23.54 -1.12 -5.85
CA LYS A 121 24.18 -1.70 -4.64
C LYS A 121 25.45 -0.98 -4.20
N GLU A 122 26.24 -0.47 -5.14
CA GLU A 122 27.49 0.23 -4.82
C GLU A 122 27.24 1.60 -4.20
N GLU A 123 26.28 2.36 -4.75
CA GLU A 123 25.83 3.65 -4.21
C GLU A 123 25.26 3.49 -2.80
N LEU A 124 24.47 2.43 -2.57
CA LEU A 124 23.94 2.10 -1.26
C LEU A 124 25.04 1.83 -0.25
N LYS A 125 26.03 1.02 -0.61
CA LYS A 125 27.19 0.74 0.27
C LYS A 125 27.98 2.00 0.59
N ALA A 126 28.14 2.90 -0.38
CA ALA A 126 28.80 4.19 -0.15
C ALA A 126 27.98 5.07 0.79
N PHE A 127 26.66 5.14 0.59
CA PHE A 127 25.74 5.87 1.46
C PHE A 127 25.69 5.30 2.88
N ASP A 128 25.68 3.97 3.04
CA ASP A 128 25.68 3.32 4.35
C ASP A 128 26.96 3.62 5.14
N LYS A 129 28.11 3.67 4.45
CA LYS A 129 29.38 4.12 5.05
C LYS A 129 29.32 5.58 5.48
N LEU A 130 28.90 6.47 4.58
CA LEU A 130 28.74 7.89 4.88
C LEU A 130 27.77 8.14 6.04
N LYS A 131 26.66 7.39 6.06
CA LYS A 131 25.65 7.44 7.11
C LYS A 131 26.23 6.96 8.44
N ALA A 132 27.04 5.91 8.46
CA ALA A 132 27.71 5.42 9.67
C ALA A 132 28.73 6.44 10.21
N GLU A 133 29.53 7.05 9.33
CA GLU A 133 30.49 8.11 9.68
C GLU A 133 29.77 9.33 10.28
N ARG A 134 28.72 9.84 9.61
CA ARG A 134 27.98 10.99 10.14
C ARG A 134 27.17 10.69 11.40
N ALA A 135 26.67 9.46 11.54
CA ALA A 135 26.05 9.03 12.78
C ALA A 135 27.04 9.06 13.95
N SER A 136 28.32 8.74 13.71
CA SER A 136 29.36 8.88 14.74
C SER A 136 29.66 10.35 15.10
N GLU A 137 29.44 11.28 14.18
CA GLU A 137 29.51 12.73 14.42
C GLU A 137 28.21 13.34 14.97
N GLY A 138 27.16 12.54 15.20
CA GLY A 138 25.85 13.01 15.66
C GLY A 138 25.08 13.83 14.61
N LYS A 139 25.45 13.76 13.33
CA LYS A 139 24.77 14.46 12.22
C LYS A 139 23.93 13.49 11.39
N ALA A 140 22.73 13.91 11.00
CA ALA A 140 21.92 13.19 10.02
C ALA A 140 22.29 13.61 8.58
N PRO A 141 22.24 12.68 7.60
CA PRO A 141 22.33 13.05 6.19
C PRO A 141 21.14 13.93 5.78
N SER A 142 21.36 14.87 4.86
CA SER A 142 20.28 15.71 4.32
C SER A 142 19.40 14.88 3.37
N ASN A 143 18.16 15.34 3.10
CA ASN A 143 17.24 14.62 2.22
C ASN A 143 17.80 14.38 0.81
N ASP A 144 18.60 15.31 0.29
CA ASP A 144 19.19 15.24 -1.05
C ASP A 144 20.32 14.22 -1.14
N GLU A 145 20.91 13.84 0.00
CA GLU A 145 21.98 12.84 0.10
C GLU A 145 21.44 11.42 0.31
N ILE A 146 20.13 11.26 0.53
CA ILE A 146 19.54 9.94 0.82
C ILE A 146 19.52 9.09 -0.45
N VAL A 147 20.34 8.05 -0.46
CA VAL A 147 20.30 7.01 -1.51
C VAL A 147 19.33 5.91 -1.09
N ARG A 148 18.35 5.60 -1.95
CA ARG A 148 17.38 4.52 -1.74
C ARG A 148 17.64 3.36 -2.69
N PRO A 149 17.32 2.11 -2.29
CA PRO A 149 17.49 0.96 -3.15
C PRO A 149 16.53 1.05 -4.35
N ARG A 150 17.08 0.82 -5.54
CA ARG A 150 16.33 0.81 -6.80
C ARG A 150 16.12 -0.63 -7.25
N VAL A 151 14.98 -1.19 -6.85
CA VAL A 151 14.56 -2.55 -7.22
C VAL A 151 13.59 -2.47 -8.41
N PRO A 152 13.85 -3.19 -9.52
CA PRO A 152 12.92 -3.26 -10.65
C PRO A 152 11.57 -3.86 -10.24
N LEU A 153 10.46 -3.36 -10.78
CA LEU A 153 9.13 -3.95 -10.51
C LEU A 153 9.04 -5.40 -11.01
N GLU A 154 9.71 -5.70 -12.12
CA GLU A 154 9.81 -7.05 -12.68
C GLU A 154 10.39 -8.05 -11.68
N ALA A 155 11.39 -7.63 -10.89
CA ALA A 155 11.97 -8.44 -9.82
C ALA A 155 10.94 -8.78 -8.74
N CYS A 156 10.15 -7.79 -8.32
CA CYS A 156 9.09 -7.99 -7.32
C CYS A 156 8.02 -8.97 -7.82
N LEU A 157 7.62 -8.86 -9.10
CA LEU A 157 6.65 -9.77 -9.72
C LEU A 157 7.22 -11.18 -9.89
N ALA A 158 8.47 -11.29 -10.33
CA ALA A 158 9.17 -12.57 -10.43
C ALA A 158 9.23 -13.26 -9.07
N SER A 159 9.62 -12.52 -8.02
CA SER A 159 9.65 -13.02 -6.64
C SER A 159 8.27 -13.44 -6.12
N PHE A 160 7.20 -12.75 -6.51
CA PHE A 160 5.83 -13.13 -6.12
C PHE A 160 5.38 -14.44 -6.80
N SER A 161 5.76 -14.65 -8.06
CA SER A 161 5.40 -15.85 -8.83
C SER A 161 6.37 -17.02 -8.68
N ALA A 162 7.47 -16.83 -7.95
CA ALA A 162 8.50 -17.85 -7.77
C ALA A 162 7.97 -19.00 -6.90
N PRO A 163 8.32 -20.26 -7.20
CA PRO A 163 8.00 -21.38 -6.33
C PRO A 163 8.64 -21.20 -4.95
N GLU A 164 7.87 -21.45 -3.88
CA GLU A 164 8.33 -21.33 -2.50
C GLU A 164 8.20 -22.68 -1.79
N GLU A 165 9.22 -23.05 -1.01
CA GLU A 165 9.19 -24.28 -0.22
C GLU A 165 8.35 -24.10 1.05
N VAL A 166 7.26 -24.86 1.17
CA VAL A 166 6.44 -24.92 2.37
C VAL A 166 6.88 -26.10 3.23
N GLN A 167 7.60 -25.79 4.30
CA GLN A 167 8.05 -26.77 5.29
C GLN A 167 6.88 -27.29 6.15
N ASP A 168 7.04 -28.50 6.70
CA ASP A 168 6.05 -29.14 7.58
C ASP A 168 4.65 -29.34 6.99
N PHE A 169 4.52 -29.37 5.65
CA PHE A 169 3.27 -29.63 4.97
C PHE A 169 2.81 -31.09 5.17
N TYR A 170 1.59 -31.28 5.68
CA TYR A 170 1.03 -32.62 5.83
C TYR A 170 0.44 -33.12 4.50
N SER A 171 1.12 -34.09 3.88
CA SER A 171 0.65 -34.70 2.64
C SER A 171 -0.33 -35.84 2.93
N THR A 172 -1.59 -35.69 2.53
CA THR A 172 -2.59 -36.77 2.62
C THR A 172 -2.23 -37.98 1.76
N ALA A 173 -1.43 -37.78 0.71
CA ALA A 173 -0.94 -38.85 -0.16
C ALA A 173 0.14 -39.71 0.50
N LEU A 174 1.07 -39.08 1.24
CA LEU A 174 2.15 -39.76 1.96
C LEU A 174 1.78 -40.10 3.41
N LYS A 175 0.67 -39.55 3.92
CA LYS A 175 0.23 -39.60 5.32
C LYS A 175 1.32 -39.16 6.31
N ALA A 176 2.19 -38.26 5.87
CA ALA A 176 3.36 -37.77 6.61
C ALA A 176 3.59 -36.29 6.34
N LYS A 177 4.33 -35.64 7.24
CA LYS A 177 4.84 -34.28 7.02
C LYS A 177 5.99 -34.29 6.03
N THR A 178 6.01 -33.32 5.14
CA THR A 178 7.00 -33.20 4.08
C THR A 178 7.16 -31.74 3.66
N THR A 179 8.05 -31.46 2.71
CA THR A 179 8.23 -30.13 2.13
C THR A 179 7.46 -30.09 0.80
N ALA A 180 6.50 -29.18 0.69
CA ALA A 180 5.78 -28.93 -0.57
C ALA A 180 6.39 -27.72 -1.30
N ILE A 181 6.07 -27.60 -2.59
CA ILE A 181 6.46 -26.48 -3.46
C ILE A 181 5.20 -25.85 -4.05
#